data_AF-A0A9D9EY66-F1
#
_entry.id   AF-A0A9D9EY66-F1
#
_cell.length_a   1.000
_cell.length_b   1.000
_cell.length_c   1.000
_cell.angle_alpha   90.00
_cell.angle_beta   90.00
_cell.angle_gamma   90.00
#
_symmetry.space_group_name_H-M   'P 1'
#
loop_
_entity.id
_entity.type
_entity.pdbx_description
1 polymer ?
#
loop_
_entity_poly.entity_id
_entity_poly.type
_entity_poly.pdbx_seq_one_letter_code
_entity_poly.pdbx_strand_id
1 'polypeptide(L)'
;MSNDSMLDTYFVGTTCQREVGGLARLRDGVAKPACDVYPRVNRVMEFAEPLVSLLRQSEHVIMYTCVPVLGTYGCSREVSVGLELIAEREYDIRPFAAEVFKQAHINEQMDAFVARELGPGEWTDNTRPGMKVLFEEPRRISSLSSFIDYIMSFKSTLGESWPIDGYTTIAAPDRTVGWVAGLRYTFLPEISIRWDMALRELLLGDDHATEIALLDQATMIGLLCRELEKLSFVESAKSNWYDVIVGGEEDFGDIIERLSEEDIPLLEQGSMSHKPFSECLGITNDKVIKDRVRAMREKEEAERTHDGAMRGVSRVRSRPRTEWSLPGPIISM
;
A
#
# COMPACT_ATOMS: atom_id res chain seq x y z
N MET A 1 -18.39 29.86 13.75
CA MET A 1 -18.02 29.09 12.56
C MET A 1 -16.54 28.79 12.71
N SER A 2 -16.18 27.54 12.98
CA SER A 2 -14.79 27.16 13.30
C SER A 2 -13.91 27.31 12.07
N ASN A 3 -12.66 27.77 12.29
CA ASN A 3 -11.61 27.95 11.29
C ASN A 3 -11.07 26.62 10.69
N ASP A 4 -11.81 25.52 10.80
CA ASP A 4 -11.40 24.19 10.30
C ASP A 4 -11.35 24.09 8.76
N SER A 5 -11.68 25.15 8.02
CA SER A 5 -11.79 25.13 6.56
C SER A 5 -10.50 25.48 5.79
N MET A 6 -9.34 25.53 6.44
CA MET A 6 -8.09 26.02 5.84
C MET A 6 -6.90 25.06 5.87
N LEU A 7 -7.06 23.86 6.45
CA LEU A 7 -5.96 22.90 6.59
C LEU A 7 -6.27 21.60 5.86
N ASP A 8 -5.27 21.05 5.19
CA ASP A 8 -5.30 19.73 4.60
C ASP A 8 -4.47 18.75 5.45
N THR A 9 -4.98 17.52 5.60
CA THR A 9 -4.26 16.42 6.26
C THR A 9 -3.82 15.41 5.22
N TYR A 10 -2.53 15.06 5.23
CA TYR A 10 -1.94 14.06 4.36
C TYR A 10 -1.32 12.93 5.16
N PHE A 11 -1.28 11.73 4.58
CA PHE A 11 -0.51 10.61 5.10
C PHE A 11 0.06 9.78 3.94
N VAL A 12 1.07 8.97 4.26
CA VAL A 12 1.79 8.18 3.26
C VAL A 12 1.81 6.71 3.63
N GLY A 13 1.79 5.87 2.61
CA GLY A 13 2.11 4.45 2.70
C GLY A 13 3.46 4.19 2.06
N THR A 14 4.53 4.21 2.85
CA THR A 14 5.88 3.92 2.37
C THR A 14 6.71 3.14 3.39
N THR A 15 7.57 2.25 2.91
CA THR A 15 8.37 1.33 3.72
C THR A 15 9.72 1.03 3.06
N CYS A 16 10.73 0.76 3.88
CA CYS A 16 12.07 0.38 3.44
C CYS A 16 12.13 -1.12 3.07
N GLN A 17 11.38 -1.54 2.05
CA GLN A 17 11.20 -2.97 1.73
C GLN A 17 12.52 -3.73 1.52
N ARG A 18 13.52 -3.10 0.89
CA ARG A 18 14.86 -3.68 0.72
C ARG A 18 15.53 -4.12 2.02
N GLU A 19 15.42 -3.35 3.10
CA GLU A 19 16.07 -3.69 4.38
C GLU A 19 15.21 -4.66 5.23
N VAL A 20 13.90 -4.43 5.24
CA VAL A 20 12.94 -5.27 6.00
C VAL A 20 12.62 -6.59 5.26
N GLY A 21 13.07 -6.68 4.01
CA GLY A 21 12.83 -7.76 3.05
C GLY A 21 11.40 -7.91 2.57
N GLY A 22 10.62 -6.83 2.68
CA GLY A 22 9.30 -6.67 2.12
C GLY A 22 8.30 -7.79 2.39
N LEU A 23 7.17 -7.69 1.70
CA LEU A 23 6.06 -8.64 1.70
C LEU A 23 6.47 -10.08 1.31
N ALA A 24 7.69 -10.26 0.80
CA ALA A 24 8.30 -11.53 0.43
C ALA A 24 8.66 -12.42 1.63
N ARG A 25 8.87 -11.88 2.85
CA ARG A 25 9.35 -12.70 3.99
C ARG A 25 8.30 -13.61 4.64
N LEU A 26 7.01 -13.45 4.31
CA LEU A 26 5.93 -14.28 4.85
C LEU A 26 5.36 -15.30 3.84
N ARG A 27 5.85 -15.30 2.60
CA ARG A 27 5.38 -16.21 1.54
C ARG A 27 5.67 -17.69 1.82
N ASP A 28 6.66 -17.98 2.66
CA ASP A 28 7.15 -19.35 2.89
C ASP A 28 6.62 -20.01 4.18
N GLY A 29 5.73 -19.35 4.93
CA GLY A 29 5.16 -19.89 6.18
C GLY A 29 6.18 -20.09 7.32
N VAL A 30 7.42 -19.62 7.16
CA VAL A 30 8.48 -19.72 8.18
C VAL A 30 8.48 -18.47 9.05
N ALA A 31 8.13 -18.64 10.33
CA ALA A 31 8.27 -17.58 11.33
C ALA A 31 9.75 -17.25 11.55
N LYS A 32 10.18 -16.05 11.18
CA LYS A 32 11.51 -15.50 11.51
C LYS A 32 11.43 -14.60 12.74
N PRO A 33 12.49 -14.52 13.57
CA PRO A 33 12.54 -13.59 14.68
C PRO A 33 12.28 -12.15 14.23
N ALA A 34 11.53 -11.38 15.02
CA ALA A 34 11.22 -9.97 14.74
C ALA A 34 12.47 -9.13 14.44
N CYS A 35 13.61 -9.39 15.09
CA CYS A 35 14.88 -8.70 14.81
C CYS A 35 15.50 -9.03 13.44
N ASP A 36 15.10 -10.16 12.85
CA ASP A 36 15.57 -10.63 11.55
C ASP A 36 14.60 -10.24 10.43
N VAL A 37 13.48 -9.60 10.77
CA VAL A 37 12.41 -9.19 9.85
C VAL A 37 12.17 -7.69 9.91
N TYR A 38 12.26 -7.10 11.10
CA TYR A 38 12.02 -5.68 11.30
C TYR A 38 13.34 -4.90 11.39
N PRO A 39 13.43 -3.77 10.68
CA PRO A 39 14.59 -2.91 10.71
C PRO A 39 14.72 -2.32 12.10
N ARG A 40 15.96 -1.97 12.49
CA ARG A 40 16.16 -1.17 13.70
C ARG A 40 15.52 0.20 13.51
N VAL A 41 14.97 0.78 14.57
CA VAL A 41 14.29 2.08 14.52
C VAL A 41 15.12 3.16 13.81
N ASN A 42 16.43 3.21 14.05
CA ASN A 42 17.31 4.18 13.40
C ASN A 42 17.32 4.04 11.87
N ARG A 43 17.20 2.82 11.34
CA ARG A 43 17.14 2.58 9.89
C ARG A 43 15.85 3.09 9.27
N VAL A 44 14.71 2.88 9.95
CA VAL A 44 13.43 3.44 9.54
C VAL A 44 13.50 4.97 9.50
N MET A 45 14.17 5.57 10.49
CA MET A 45 14.35 7.02 10.53
C MET A 45 15.35 7.53 9.49
N GLU A 46 16.43 6.79 9.21
CA GLU A 46 17.37 7.10 8.12
C GLU A 46 16.65 7.11 6.76
N PHE A 47 15.78 6.12 6.53
CA PHE A 47 14.92 6.06 5.35
C PHE A 47 13.93 7.24 5.27
N ALA A 48 13.35 7.66 6.39
CA ALA A 48 12.39 8.75 6.44
C ALA A 48 13.02 10.15 6.38
N GLU A 49 14.31 10.30 6.68
CA GLU A 49 14.97 11.60 6.82
C GLU A 49 14.88 12.51 5.58
N PRO A 50 15.00 12.01 4.33
CA PRO A 50 14.76 12.83 3.14
C PRO A 50 13.35 13.45 3.11
N LEU A 51 12.34 12.67 3.49
CA LEU A 51 10.94 13.13 3.56
C LEU A 51 10.77 14.18 4.66
N VAL A 52 11.29 13.88 5.85
CA VAL A 52 11.22 14.79 7.00
C VAL A 52 11.97 16.10 6.74
N SER A 53 13.09 16.05 6.03
CA SER A 53 13.87 17.24 5.65
C SER A 53 13.07 18.20 4.77
N LEU A 54 12.30 17.68 3.81
CA LEU A 54 11.41 18.50 2.97
C LEU A 54 10.32 19.17 3.80
N LEU A 55 9.70 18.43 4.72
CA LEU A 55 8.64 18.98 5.59
C LEU A 55 9.16 20.09 6.50
N ARG A 56 10.37 19.95 7.06
CA ARG A 56 10.99 20.98 7.91
C ARG A 56 11.32 22.28 7.17
N GLN A 57 11.51 22.21 5.85
CA GLN A 57 11.88 23.36 5.03
C GLN A 57 10.67 24.13 4.51
N SER A 58 9.47 23.56 4.61
CA SER A 58 8.25 24.21 4.13
C SER A 58 7.63 25.09 5.22
N GLU A 59 7.36 26.35 4.88
CA GLU A 59 6.65 27.28 5.76
C GLU A 59 5.14 27.00 5.84
N HIS A 60 4.59 26.24 4.88
CA HIS A 60 3.17 25.88 4.81
C HIS A 60 2.81 24.62 5.59
N VAL A 61 3.81 23.87 6.07
CA VAL A 61 3.58 22.68 6.90
C VAL A 61 3.44 23.14 8.36
N ILE A 62 2.24 22.99 8.90
CA ILE A 62 1.91 23.41 10.27
C ILE A 62 2.47 22.40 11.28
N MET A 63 2.28 21.12 10.99
CA MET A 63 2.78 20.04 11.83
C MET A 63 2.94 18.77 11.03
N TYR A 64 3.86 17.91 11.47
CA TYR A 64 3.98 16.56 10.95
C TYR A 64 4.39 15.60 12.06
N THR A 65 4.04 14.34 11.86
CA THR A 65 4.49 13.21 12.67
C THR A 65 5.25 12.26 11.77
N CYS A 66 6.30 11.63 12.28
CA CYS A 66 7.06 10.63 11.55
C CYS A 66 7.61 9.62 12.56
N VAL A 67 7.03 8.43 12.56
CA VAL A 67 7.34 7.38 13.54
C VAL A 67 7.25 6.01 12.90
N PRO A 68 8.01 5.01 13.37
CA PRO A 68 7.84 3.64 12.91
C PRO A 68 6.46 3.11 13.28
N VAL A 69 5.75 2.57 12.30
CA VAL A 69 4.44 1.94 12.49
C VAL A 69 4.46 0.53 11.92
N LEU A 70 3.50 -0.28 12.35
CA LEU A 70 3.23 -1.56 11.72
C LEU A 70 2.10 -1.40 10.72
N GLY A 71 2.38 -1.86 9.51
CA GLY A 71 1.42 -1.99 8.42
C GLY A 71 1.18 -3.46 8.08
N THR A 72 0.05 -3.72 7.44
CA THR A 72 -0.18 -4.96 6.69
C THR A 72 -0.61 -4.60 5.29
N TYR A 73 -0.10 -5.30 4.29
CA TYR A 73 -0.63 -5.33 2.92
C TYR A 73 -0.47 -6.75 2.36
N GLY A 74 -1.41 -7.25 1.57
CA GLY A 74 -1.32 -8.58 0.96
C GLY A 74 -1.06 -9.72 1.96
N CYS A 75 -1.69 -9.67 3.15
CA CYS A 75 -1.50 -10.60 4.27
C CYS A 75 -0.10 -10.61 4.90
N SER A 76 0.82 -9.73 4.50
CA SER A 76 2.16 -9.62 5.08
C SER A 76 2.27 -8.41 5.99
N ARG A 77 2.88 -8.60 7.16
CA ARG A 77 3.20 -7.53 8.12
C ARG A 77 4.52 -6.88 7.76
N GLU A 78 4.53 -5.55 7.73
CA GLU A 78 5.72 -4.75 7.46
C GLU A 78 5.86 -3.64 8.50
N VAL A 79 7.11 -3.22 8.73
CA VAL A 79 7.38 -1.95 9.41
C VAL A 79 7.41 -0.89 8.34
N SER A 80 6.59 0.13 8.52
CA SER A 80 6.42 1.24 7.59
C SER A 80 6.68 2.54 8.36
N VAL A 81 6.71 3.65 7.64
CA VAL A 81 6.78 4.98 8.26
C VAL A 81 5.36 5.51 8.41
N GLY A 82 4.93 5.71 9.66
CA GLY A 82 3.72 6.44 9.97
C GLY A 82 4.03 7.92 9.88
N LEU A 83 3.97 8.44 8.66
CA LEU A 83 4.11 9.86 8.39
C LEU A 83 2.75 10.44 8.03
N GLU A 84 2.35 11.43 8.82
CA GLU A 84 1.13 12.22 8.66
C GLU A 84 1.50 13.68 8.85
N LEU A 85 0.98 14.56 8.01
CA LEU A 85 1.23 15.99 8.07
C LEU A 85 -0.07 16.79 7.93
N ILE A 86 -0.09 17.96 8.56
CA ILE A 86 -1.13 18.97 8.42
C ILE A 86 -0.46 20.19 7.81
N ALA A 87 -1.00 20.67 6.70
CA ALA A 87 -0.49 21.81 5.97
C ALA A 87 -1.61 22.78 5.62
N GLU A 88 -1.23 24.01 5.29
CA GLU A 88 -2.12 24.99 4.68
C GLU A 88 -2.64 24.46 3.33
N ARG A 89 -3.87 24.83 2.97
CA ARG A 89 -4.53 24.35 1.74
C ARG A 89 -3.78 24.70 0.45
N GLU A 90 -2.98 25.74 0.49
CA GLU A 90 -2.13 26.20 -0.62
C GLU A 90 -0.79 25.44 -0.70
N TYR A 91 -0.52 24.51 0.23
CA TYR A 91 0.72 23.74 0.22
C TYR A 91 0.86 22.90 -1.05
N ASP A 92 1.92 23.17 -1.80
CA ASP A 92 2.31 22.32 -2.92
C ASP A 92 2.94 21.02 -2.42
N ILE A 93 2.11 19.98 -2.39
CA ILE A 93 2.46 18.62 -1.96
C ILE A 93 3.29 17.85 -3.01
N ARG A 94 3.40 18.32 -4.26
CA ARG A 94 4.06 17.56 -5.35
C ARG A 94 5.52 17.21 -5.06
N PRO A 95 6.39 18.13 -4.59
CA PRO A 95 7.79 17.80 -4.29
C PRO A 95 7.90 16.75 -3.20
N PHE A 96 7.01 16.81 -2.20
CA PHE A 96 6.97 15.81 -1.13
C PHE A 96 6.52 14.45 -1.67
N ALA A 97 5.46 14.40 -2.48
CA ALA A 97 5.00 13.17 -3.09
C ALA A 97 6.06 12.54 -4.02
N ALA A 98 6.75 13.34 -4.82
CA ALA A 98 7.85 12.88 -5.68
C ALA A 98 8.95 12.18 -4.85
N GLU A 99 9.33 12.79 -3.73
CA GLU A 99 10.34 12.20 -2.85
C GLU A 99 9.83 10.92 -2.17
N VAL A 100 8.53 10.82 -1.81
CA VAL A 100 7.93 9.56 -1.31
C VAL A 100 8.11 8.44 -2.34
N PHE A 101 7.73 8.67 -3.60
CA PHE A 101 7.84 7.65 -4.65
C PHE A 101 9.29 7.32 -5.00
N LYS A 102 10.19 8.31 -4.96
CA LYS A 102 11.62 8.10 -5.15
C LYS A 102 12.22 7.26 -4.02
N GLN A 103 11.85 7.50 -2.77
CA GLN A 103 12.27 6.67 -1.65
C GLN A 103 11.73 5.25 -1.77
N ALA A 104 10.45 5.08 -2.15
CA ALA A 104 9.88 3.77 -2.44
C ALA A 104 10.66 3.03 -3.53
N HIS A 105 10.97 3.71 -4.65
CA HIS A 105 11.72 3.14 -5.76
C HIS A 105 13.14 2.71 -5.38
N ILE A 106 13.92 3.57 -4.70
CA ILE A 106 15.28 3.26 -4.23
C ILE A 106 15.29 2.07 -3.26
N ASN A 107 14.19 1.89 -2.52
CA ASN A 107 14.04 0.83 -1.54
C ASN A 107 13.29 -0.40 -2.07
N GLU A 108 13.14 -0.52 -3.39
CA GLU A 108 12.53 -1.68 -4.06
C GLU A 108 11.16 -2.03 -3.47
N GLN A 109 10.41 -1.01 -3.06
CA GLN A 109 9.05 -1.19 -2.54
C GLN A 109 8.11 -1.53 -3.70
N MET A 110 7.23 -2.51 -3.54
CA MET A 110 6.30 -2.88 -4.61
C MET A 110 5.25 -1.80 -4.93
N ASP A 111 4.73 -1.15 -3.90
CA ASP A 111 3.67 -0.14 -4.00
C ASP A 111 3.85 0.90 -2.93
N ALA A 112 3.69 2.17 -3.26
CA ALA A 112 3.60 3.26 -2.30
C ALA A 112 2.41 4.17 -2.65
N PHE A 113 1.98 4.96 -1.68
CA PHE A 113 0.95 5.95 -1.93
C PHE A 113 1.11 7.18 -1.06
N VAL A 114 0.50 8.27 -1.50
CA VAL A 114 0.29 9.49 -0.74
C VAL A 114 -1.20 9.78 -0.78
N ALA A 115 -1.79 10.15 0.34
CA ALA A 115 -3.23 10.34 0.47
C ALA A 115 -3.54 11.64 1.19
N ARG A 116 -4.52 12.39 0.69
CA ARG A 116 -5.12 13.55 1.34
C ARG A 116 -6.50 13.19 1.88
N GLU A 117 -6.78 13.51 3.13
CA GLU A 117 -8.13 13.36 3.70
C GLU A 117 -9.06 14.41 3.10
N LEU A 118 -10.20 13.96 2.57
CA LEU A 118 -11.20 14.83 1.95
C LEU A 118 -12.19 15.36 2.99
N GLY A 119 -12.47 16.66 2.91
CA GLY A 119 -13.45 17.29 3.78
C GLY A 119 -14.90 16.85 3.46
N PRO A 120 -15.87 17.15 4.35
CA PRO A 120 -17.27 16.87 4.07
C PRO A 120 -17.76 17.53 2.77
N GLY A 121 -18.30 16.72 1.86
CA GLY A 121 -18.81 17.19 0.55
C GLY A 121 -17.74 17.40 -0.52
N GLU A 122 -16.47 17.17 -0.19
CA GLU A 122 -15.38 17.15 -1.17
C GLU A 122 -15.32 15.79 -1.87
N TRP A 123 -15.08 15.81 -3.19
CA TRP A 123 -15.01 14.62 -4.03
C TRP A 123 -14.07 14.87 -5.21
N THR A 124 -13.44 13.79 -5.66
CA THR A 124 -12.44 13.76 -6.75
C THR A 124 -12.62 12.48 -7.56
N ASP A 125 -12.18 12.45 -8.81
CA ASP A 125 -12.19 11.22 -9.63
C ASP A 125 -11.29 10.10 -9.06
N ASN A 126 -10.39 10.48 -8.14
CA ASN A 126 -9.44 9.57 -7.52
C ASN A 126 -9.73 9.32 -6.03
N THR A 127 -10.99 9.51 -5.65
CA THR A 127 -11.45 9.33 -4.29
C THR A 127 -11.46 7.83 -3.93
N ARG A 128 -10.96 7.50 -2.73
CA ARG A 128 -10.87 6.17 -2.15
C ARG A 128 -11.54 6.13 -0.78
N PRO A 129 -12.40 5.14 -0.50
CA PRO A 129 -12.99 5.00 0.81
C PRO A 129 -11.95 4.42 1.78
N GLY A 130 -12.04 4.82 3.04
CA GLY A 130 -11.27 4.23 4.11
C GLY A 130 -11.90 4.44 5.46
N MET A 131 -11.23 3.94 6.50
CA MET A 131 -11.64 4.14 7.89
C MET A 131 -10.48 4.60 8.76
N LYS A 132 -10.82 5.39 9.76
CA LYS A 132 -9.95 5.76 10.88
C LYS A 132 -10.63 5.31 12.17
N VAL A 133 -9.95 4.46 12.92
CA VAL A 133 -10.40 3.97 14.23
C VAL A 133 -9.44 4.47 15.29
N LEU A 134 -9.94 5.19 16.29
CA LEU A 134 -9.19 5.68 17.43
C LEU A 134 -9.63 4.93 18.70
N PHE A 135 -8.67 4.60 19.54
CA PHE A 135 -8.91 3.94 20.83
C PHE A 135 -9.05 4.97 21.94
N GLU A 136 -9.94 4.72 22.91
CA GLU A 136 -10.10 5.60 24.09
C GLU A 136 -8.79 5.82 24.85
N GLU A 137 -7.96 4.79 24.88
CA GLU A 137 -6.62 4.81 25.45
C GLU A 137 -5.67 4.10 24.48
N PRO A 138 -4.41 4.56 24.33
CA PRO A 138 -3.41 3.88 23.53
C PRO A 138 -3.31 2.39 23.90
N ARG A 139 -3.19 1.53 22.90
CA ARG A 139 -3.13 0.06 23.07
C ARG A 139 -1.82 -0.51 22.59
N ARG A 140 -1.37 -1.61 23.20
CA ARG A 140 -0.24 -2.37 22.66
C ARG A 140 -0.66 -3.06 21.37
N ILE A 141 0.16 -2.97 20.33
CA ILE A 141 -0.11 -3.66 19.07
C ILE A 141 -0.31 -5.16 19.26
N SER A 142 0.46 -5.77 20.16
CA SER A 142 0.36 -7.21 20.47
C SER A 142 -0.99 -7.63 21.07
N SER A 143 -1.75 -6.71 21.67
CA SER A 143 -3.08 -7.01 22.20
C SER A 143 -4.20 -6.81 21.18
N LEU A 144 -3.89 -6.36 19.97
CA LEU A 144 -4.90 -6.07 18.94
C LEU A 144 -5.23 -7.27 18.05
N SER A 145 -4.60 -8.44 18.24
CA SER A 145 -4.79 -9.58 17.32
C SER A 145 -6.27 -9.94 17.13
N SER A 146 -7.02 -10.16 18.21
CA SER A 146 -8.46 -10.48 18.10
C SER A 146 -9.29 -9.36 17.49
N PHE A 147 -8.89 -8.10 17.68
CA PHE A 147 -9.55 -6.96 17.09
C PHE A 147 -9.30 -6.86 15.58
N ILE A 148 -8.05 -7.10 15.16
CA ILE A 148 -7.65 -7.17 13.76
C ILE A 148 -8.34 -8.36 13.08
N ASP A 149 -8.36 -9.53 13.71
CA ASP A 149 -9.04 -10.71 13.18
C ASP A 149 -10.55 -10.45 12.99
N TYR A 150 -11.17 -9.73 13.93
CA TYR A 150 -12.57 -9.30 13.80
C TYR A 150 -12.79 -8.38 12.60
N ILE A 151 -11.93 -7.36 12.43
CA ILE A 151 -11.96 -6.45 11.27
C ILE A 151 -11.79 -7.22 9.96
N MET A 152 -10.79 -8.10 9.89
CA MET A 152 -10.45 -8.87 8.68
C MET A 152 -11.52 -9.91 8.32
N SER A 153 -12.22 -10.46 9.31
CA SER A 153 -13.27 -11.46 9.10
C SER A 153 -14.68 -10.85 8.96
N PHE A 154 -14.83 -9.52 9.08
CA PHE A 154 -16.13 -8.87 9.19
C PHE A 154 -17.13 -9.31 8.12
N LYS A 155 -16.75 -9.31 6.84
CA LYS A 155 -17.70 -9.66 5.76
C LYS A 155 -17.96 -11.17 5.61
N SER A 156 -17.06 -12.02 6.12
CA SER A 156 -17.36 -13.47 6.21
C SER A 156 -18.56 -13.74 7.12
N THR A 157 -18.82 -12.87 8.11
CA THR A 157 -20.01 -12.94 8.96
C THR A 157 -21.30 -12.58 8.22
N LEU A 158 -21.18 -11.90 7.07
CA LEU A 158 -22.27 -11.48 6.19
C LEU A 158 -22.40 -12.39 4.95
N GLY A 159 -21.57 -13.43 4.82
CA GLY A 159 -21.63 -14.40 3.73
C GLY A 159 -20.94 -13.97 2.43
N GLU A 160 -20.12 -12.91 2.44
CA GLU A 160 -19.43 -12.40 1.26
C GLU A 160 -17.91 -12.33 1.48
N SER A 161 -17.13 -12.44 0.40
CA SER A 161 -15.67 -12.23 0.47
C SER A 161 -15.35 -10.75 0.52
N TRP A 162 -14.41 -10.38 1.39
CA TRP A 162 -13.89 -9.04 1.52
C TRP A 162 -12.39 -9.07 1.75
N PRO A 163 -11.60 -8.54 0.82
CA PRO A 163 -10.22 -8.22 1.13
C PRO A 163 -10.20 -6.87 1.86
N ILE A 164 -10.02 -6.87 3.19
CA ILE A 164 -9.16 -5.84 3.76
C ILE A 164 -7.78 -6.34 3.41
N ASP A 165 -7.20 -5.75 2.38
CA ASP A 165 -5.87 -6.15 1.93
C ASP A 165 -4.79 -5.63 2.88
N GLY A 166 -5.12 -4.70 3.78
CA GLY A 166 -4.16 -4.12 4.70
C GLY A 166 -4.71 -3.17 5.76
N TYR A 167 -3.83 -2.68 6.63
CA TYR A 167 -4.08 -1.54 7.53
C TYR A 167 -2.75 -0.95 7.98
N THR A 168 -2.75 0.31 8.38
CA THR A 168 -1.62 0.97 9.04
C THR A 168 -2.02 1.37 10.45
N THR A 169 -1.08 1.28 11.39
CA THR A 169 -1.31 1.74 12.77
C THR A 169 -1.09 3.24 12.92
N ILE A 170 -1.90 3.87 13.76
CA ILE A 170 -1.75 5.28 14.14
C ILE A 170 -0.92 5.30 15.42
N ALA A 171 0.21 5.98 15.40
CA ALA A 171 1.11 6.00 16.54
C ALA A 171 0.54 6.79 17.72
N ALA A 172 0.94 6.39 18.92
CA ALA A 172 0.65 7.15 20.14
C ALA A 172 1.83 8.10 20.42
N PRO A 173 1.64 9.44 20.31
CA PRO A 173 2.74 10.42 20.31
C PRO A 173 3.57 10.46 21.61
N ASP A 174 2.98 10.07 22.75
CA ASP A 174 3.62 10.12 24.08
C ASP A 174 3.96 8.75 24.68
N ARG A 175 3.96 7.69 23.87
CA ARG A 175 4.17 6.32 24.34
C ARG A 175 5.40 5.68 23.71
N THR A 176 5.91 4.64 24.37
CA THR A 176 7.03 3.86 23.84
C THR A 176 6.64 3.14 22.55
N VAL A 177 7.64 2.71 21.78
CA VAL A 177 7.45 1.86 20.58
C VAL A 177 6.50 0.68 20.87
N GLY A 178 5.58 0.41 19.94
CA GLY A 178 4.61 -0.68 20.03
C GLY A 178 3.27 -0.32 20.67
N TRP A 179 3.09 0.94 21.10
CA TRP A 179 1.78 1.49 21.46
C TRP A 179 1.19 2.28 20.31
N VAL A 180 -0.11 2.08 20.07
CA VAL A 180 -0.84 2.68 18.96
C VAL A 180 -2.09 3.37 19.50
N ALA A 181 -2.38 4.56 18.98
CA ALA A 181 -3.59 5.31 19.27
C ALA A 181 -4.79 4.83 18.45
N GLY A 182 -4.54 4.09 17.37
CA GLY A 182 -5.60 3.66 16.47
C GLY A 182 -5.12 2.85 15.27
N LEU A 183 -6.03 2.61 14.33
CA LEU A 183 -5.80 1.98 13.05
C LEU A 183 -6.38 2.84 11.92
N ARG A 184 -5.75 2.77 10.75
CA ARG A 184 -6.22 3.37 9.49
C ARG A 184 -6.26 2.29 8.42
N TYR A 185 -7.32 2.29 7.62
CA TYR A 185 -7.43 1.50 6.40
C TYR A 185 -7.89 2.41 5.27
N THR A 186 -7.33 2.21 4.08
CA THR A 186 -7.77 2.86 2.85
C THR A 186 -7.83 1.77 1.80
N PHE A 187 -8.99 1.62 1.15
CA PHE A 187 -9.12 0.66 0.08
C PHE A 187 -8.42 1.19 -1.18
N LEU A 188 -7.41 0.47 -1.64
CA LEU A 188 -6.58 0.83 -2.79
C LEU A 188 -6.64 -0.31 -3.80
N PRO A 189 -7.64 -0.34 -4.70
CA PRO A 189 -7.81 -1.43 -5.67
C PRO A 189 -6.54 -1.65 -6.50
N GLU A 190 -5.79 -0.60 -6.80
CA GLU A 190 -4.49 -0.65 -7.47
C GLU A 190 -3.52 -1.61 -6.77
N ILE A 191 -3.47 -1.57 -5.44
CA ILE A 191 -2.64 -2.46 -4.61
C ILE A 191 -3.33 -3.82 -4.46
N SER A 192 -4.64 -3.85 -4.19
CA SER A 192 -5.39 -5.07 -3.92
C SER A 192 -5.32 -6.09 -5.06
N ILE A 193 -5.35 -5.64 -6.33
CA ILE A 193 -5.32 -6.55 -7.49
C ILE A 193 -4.05 -7.39 -7.61
N ARG A 194 -2.97 -7.05 -6.89
CA ARG A 194 -1.75 -7.87 -6.87
C ARG A 194 -1.99 -9.25 -6.27
N TRP A 195 -2.91 -9.35 -5.30
CA TRP A 195 -3.16 -10.55 -4.50
C TRP A 195 -4.59 -11.07 -4.65
N ASP A 196 -5.54 -10.22 -4.99
CA ASP A 196 -6.92 -10.61 -5.26
C ASP A 196 -7.14 -10.81 -6.77
N MET A 197 -7.02 -12.07 -7.20
CA MET A 197 -7.26 -12.44 -8.60
C MET A 197 -8.73 -12.25 -9.01
N ALA A 198 -9.68 -12.41 -8.09
CA ALA A 198 -11.09 -12.23 -8.41
C ALA A 198 -11.42 -10.75 -8.64
N LEU A 199 -10.91 -9.88 -7.77
CA LEU A 199 -10.98 -8.43 -7.96
C LEU A 199 -10.27 -8.00 -9.25
N ARG A 200 -9.09 -8.55 -9.53
CA ARG A 200 -8.36 -8.26 -10.77
C ARG A 200 -9.19 -8.58 -12.01
N GLU A 201 -9.79 -9.77 -12.09
CA GLU A 201 -10.62 -10.16 -13.23
C GLU A 201 -11.90 -9.30 -13.34
N LEU A 202 -12.51 -8.97 -12.20
CA LEU A 202 -13.68 -8.09 -12.14
C LEU A 202 -13.36 -6.70 -12.73
N LEU A 203 -12.28 -6.07 -12.26
CA LEU A 203 -11.88 -4.72 -12.68
C LEU A 203 -11.42 -4.65 -14.14
N LEU A 204 -11.10 -5.79 -14.76
CA LEU A 204 -10.75 -5.87 -16.18
C LEU A 204 -11.94 -6.12 -17.10
N GLY A 205 -13.03 -6.66 -16.56
CA GLY A 205 -14.17 -7.11 -17.34
C GLY A 205 -15.18 -6.01 -17.67
N ASP A 206 -15.19 -4.91 -16.93
CA ASP A 206 -16.20 -3.86 -17.02
C ASP A 206 -15.59 -2.48 -16.68
N ASP A 207 -15.82 -1.50 -17.54
CA ASP A 207 -15.34 -0.12 -17.36
C ASP A 207 -15.97 0.57 -16.14
N HIS A 208 -17.10 0.08 -15.62
CA HIS A 208 -17.73 0.58 -14.39
C HIS A 208 -17.37 -0.22 -13.13
N ALA A 209 -16.62 -1.32 -13.26
CA ALA A 209 -16.33 -2.20 -12.12
C ALA A 209 -15.56 -1.49 -11.00
N THR A 210 -14.68 -0.54 -11.34
CA THR A 210 -13.92 0.24 -10.38
C THR A 210 -14.85 1.06 -9.47
N GLU A 211 -15.77 1.81 -10.06
CA GLU A 211 -16.72 2.64 -9.30
C GLU A 211 -17.63 1.78 -8.41
N ILE A 212 -18.13 0.67 -8.95
CA ILE A 212 -18.93 -0.30 -8.19
C ILE A 212 -18.13 -0.84 -7.00
N ALA A 213 -16.89 -1.26 -7.22
CA ALA A 213 -16.02 -1.78 -6.16
C ALA A 213 -15.75 -0.72 -5.07
N LEU A 214 -15.55 0.55 -5.44
CA LEU A 214 -15.37 1.65 -4.49
C LEU A 214 -16.64 1.90 -3.66
N LEU A 215 -17.82 1.89 -4.28
CA LEU A 215 -19.10 2.10 -3.59
C LEU A 215 -19.46 0.93 -2.64
N ASP A 216 -19.22 -0.30 -3.09
CA ASP A 216 -19.37 -1.49 -2.26
C ASP A 216 -18.43 -1.44 -1.05
N GLN A 217 -17.18 -1.00 -1.26
CA GLN A 217 -16.21 -0.83 -0.20
C GLN A 217 -16.62 0.29 0.77
N ALA A 218 -17.07 1.44 0.27
CA ALA A 218 -17.55 2.52 1.12
C ALA A 218 -18.72 2.09 2.01
N THR A 219 -19.70 1.38 1.45
CA THR A 219 -20.89 0.88 2.16
C THR A 219 -20.49 -0.01 3.34
N MET A 220 -19.60 -0.95 3.07
CA MET A 220 -19.15 -1.94 4.01
C MET A 220 -18.21 -1.39 5.08
N ILE A 221 -17.32 -0.46 4.72
CA ILE A 221 -16.55 0.31 5.69
C ILE A 221 -17.51 1.05 6.64
N GLY A 222 -18.56 1.67 6.11
CA GLY A 222 -19.59 2.33 6.92
C GLY A 222 -20.28 1.38 7.90
N LEU A 223 -20.63 0.16 7.46
CA LEU A 223 -21.21 -0.88 8.34
C LEU A 223 -20.22 -1.33 9.42
N LEU A 224 -18.95 -1.56 9.06
CA LEU A 224 -17.91 -1.94 10.00
C LEU A 224 -17.71 -0.86 11.06
N CYS A 225 -17.58 0.41 10.66
CA CYS A 225 -17.44 1.54 11.59
C CYS A 225 -18.56 1.56 12.64
N ARG A 226 -19.82 1.37 12.23
CA ARG A 226 -20.96 1.30 13.17
C ARG A 226 -20.87 0.16 14.17
N GLU A 227 -20.29 -0.99 13.79
CA GLU A 227 -20.07 -2.09 14.73
C GLU A 227 -18.89 -1.82 15.65
N LEU A 228 -17.82 -1.21 15.14
CA LEU A 228 -16.64 -0.84 15.93
C LEU A 228 -16.95 0.22 16.99
N GLU A 229 -17.83 1.19 16.69
CA GLU A 229 -18.29 2.20 17.66
C GLU A 229 -19.02 1.62 18.87
N LYS A 230 -19.52 0.38 18.80
CA LYS A 230 -20.17 -0.30 19.93
C LYS A 230 -19.16 -0.88 20.93
N LEU A 231 -17.88 -0.96 20.54
CA LEU A 231 -16.84 -1.52 21.38
C LEU A 231 -16.39 -0.49 22.41
N SER A 232 -16.45 -0.86 23.70
CA SER A 232 -16.16 0.03 24.83
C SER A 232 -14.71 0.51 24.96
N PHE A 233 -13.88 0.28 23.95
CA PHE A 233 -12.50 0.74 23.92
C PHE A 233 -12.15 1.53 22.66
N VAL A 234 -13.13 1.69 21.77
CA VAL A 234 -13.04 2.50 20.57
C VAL A 234 -13.63 3.84 20.91
N GLU A 235 -12.82 4.90 20.84
CA GLU A 235 -13.27 6.27 21.03
C GLU A 235 -14.11 6.73 19.82
N SER A 236 -13.64 6.38 18.62
CA SER A 236 -14.35 6.68 17.38
C SER A 236 -13.94 5.71 16.27
N ALA A 237 -14.88 5.39 15.38
CA ALA A 237 -14.60 4.72 14.12
C ALA A 237 -15.34 5.45 13.00
N LYS A 238 -14.59 6.12 12.11
CA LYS A 238 -15.15 6.99 11.08
C LYS A 238 -14.80 6.46 9.70
N SER A 239 -15.79 6.43 8.81
CA SER A 239 -15.58 6.31 7.38
C SER A 239 -15.10 7.65 6.83
N ASN A 240 -14.00 7.63 6.10
CA ASN A 240 -13.40 8.80 5.48
C ASN A 240 -13.23 8.56 3.99
N TRP A 241 -13.11 9.66 3.25
CA TRP A 241 -12.74 9.65 1.85
C TRP A 241 -11.35 10.25 1.69
N TYR A 242 -10.58 9.68 0.77
CA TYR A 242 -9.19 10.05 0.56
C TYR A 242 -8.94 10.27 -0.93
N ASP A 243 -8.17 11.29 -1.26
CA ASP A 243 -7.66 11.49 -2.61
C ASP A 243 -6.21 10.98 -2.65
N VAL A 244 -5.96 9.95 -3.46
CA VAL A 244 -4.79 9.07 -3.26
C VAL A 244 -3.98 8.84 -4.53
N ILE A 245 -2.75 9.35 -4.60
CA ILE A 245 -1.82 8.91 -5.66
C ILE A 245 -1.20 7.59 -5.24
N VAL A 246 -1.35 6.56 -6.08
CA VAL A 246 -0.70 5.26 -5.92
C VAL A 246 0.37 5.11 -6.99
N GLY A 247 1.54 4.63 -6.60
CA GLY A 247 2.61 4.21 -7.51
C GLY A 247 3.07 2.80 -7.19
N GLY A 248 3.53 2.08 -8.20
CA GLY A 248 4.05 0.72 -8.10
C GLY A 248 5.40 0.54 -8.76
N GLU A 249 5.98 -0.65 -8.57
CA GLU A 249 7.28 -1.03 -9.14
C GLU A 249 7.35 -0.82 -10.67
N GLU A 250 6.22 -0.88 -11.35
CA GLU A 250 6.08 -0.67 -12.79
C GLU A 250 6.08 0.80 -13.24
N ASP A 251 5.71 1.76 -12.39
CA ASP A 251 5.42 3.14 -12.83
C ASP A 251 5.99 4.25 -11.91
N PHE A 252 6.79 3.93 -10.89
CA PHE A 252 7.42 4.96 -10.05
C PHE A 252 8.19 6.01 -10.86
N GLY A 253 8.95 5.61 -11.89
CA GLY A 253 9.73 6.52 -12.71
C GLY A 253 8.86 7.59 -13.37
N ASP A 254 7.79 7.16 -14.04
CA ASP A 254 6.82 8.02 -14.72
C ASP A 254 6.12 8.96 -13.73
N ILE A 255 5.75 8.45 -12.55
CA ILE A 255 5.11 9.26 -11.50
C ILE A 255 6.07 10.32 -10.96
N ILE A 256 7.32 9.95 -10.68
CA ILE A 256 8.36 10.87 -10.19
C ILE A 256 8.61 11.97 -11.23
N GLU A 257 8.73 11.62 -12.51
CA GLU A 257 8.92 12.58 -13.60
C GLU A 257 7.77 13.58 -13.66
N ARG A 258 6.51 13.11 -13.73
CA ARG A 258 5.33 13.98 -13.76
C ARG A 258 5.20 14.89 -12.55
N LEU A 259 5.50 14.37 -11.35
CA LEU A 259 5.47 15.18 -10.13
C LEU A 259 6.59 16.23 -10.07
N SER A 260 7.66 16.06 -10.85
CA SER A 260 8.80 16.97 -10.92
C SER A 260 8.67 18.01 -12.03
N GLU A 261 7.65 17.91 -12.90
CA GLU A 261 7.40 18.88 -13.97
C GLU A 261 6.86 20.20 -13.39
N GLU A 262 7.57 21.30 -13.64
CA GLU A 262 7.20 22.63 -13.13
C GLU A 262 5.94 23.21 -13.81
N ASP A 263 5.69 22.82 -15.07
CA ASP A 263 4.67 23.39 -15.96
C ASP A 263 3.53 22.41 -16.29
N ILE A 264 2.92 21.77 -15.27
CA ILE A 264 1.68 21.02 -15.52
C ILE A 264 0.56 22.03 -15.77
N PRO A 265 -0.10 22.04 -16.95
CA PRO A 265 -1.19 22.96 -17.22
C PRO A 265 -2.29 22.69 -16.20
N LEU A 266 -2.50 23.63 -15.27
CA LEU A 266 -3.68 23.65 -14.42
C LEU A 266 -4.86 23.70 -15.38
N LEU A 267 -5.57 22.58 -15.55
CA LEU A 267 -6.72 22.49 -16.45
C LEU A 267 -7.70 23.62 -16.11
N GLU A 268 -7.80 24.60 -17.01
CA GLU A 268 -8.80 25.66 -16.96
C GLU A 268 -10.14 25.03 -17.30
N GLN A 269 -10.97 24.68 -16.30
CA GLN A 269 -12.44 24.81 -16.28
C GLN A 269 -13.08 23.95 -15.16
N GLY A 270 -13.76 24.61 -14.19
CA GLY A 270 -14.86 24.01 -13.41
C GLY A 270 -14.76 24.14 -11.87
N SER A 271 -15.53 25.09 -11.30
CA SER A 271 -15.88 25.30 -9.87
C SER A 271 -14.76 25.34 -8.80
N MET A 272 -14.65 26.49 -8.10
CA MET A 272 -13.60 26.85 -7.13
C MET A 272 -13.66 26.15 -5.75
N SER A 273 -14.04 24.87 -5.69
CA SER A 273 -14.02 24.01 -4.48
C SER A 273 -13.28 22.68 -4.67
N HIS A 274 -12.73 22.43 -5.86
CA HIS A 274 -12.27 21.12 -6.33
C HIS A 274 -10.95 21.22 -7.10
N LYS A 275 -9.79 21.20 -6.44
CA LYS A 275 -8.55 20.80 -7.12
C LYS A 275 -7.90 19.65 -6.37
N PRO A 276 -8.21 18.42 -6.77
CA PRO A 276 -7.65 17.19 -6.23
C PRO A 276 -6.15 17.03 -6.47
N PHE A 277 -5.50 16.42 -5.49
CA PHE A 277 -4.11 15.98 -5.45
C PHE A 277 -3.72 15.09 -6.67
N SER A 278 -4.65 14.31 -7.22
CA SER A 278 -4.43 13.41 -8.35
C SER A 278 -4.70 14.01 -9.74
N GLU A 279 -5.64 14.95 -9.83
CA GLU A 279 -6.08 15.53 -11.11
C GLU A 279 -5.00 16.41 -11.73
N CYS A 280 -4.14 17.01 -10.89
CA CYS A 280 -2.93 17.70 -11.32
C CYS A 280 -1.95 16.81 -12.09
N LEU A 281 -2.10 15.49 -12.13
CA LEU A 281 -1.19 14.58 -12.84
C LEU A 281 -1.85 13.83 -14.00
N GLY A 282 -3.16 14.01 -14.21
CA GLY A 282 -3.93 13.19 -15.15
C GLY A 282 -3.84 11.67 -14.85
N ILE A 283 -3.58 11.31 -13.59
CA ILE A 283 -3.50 9.93 -13.12
C ILE A 283 -4.86 9.59 -12.52
N THR A 284 -5.61 8.72 -13.21
CA THR A 284 -6.89 8.19 -12.73
C THR A 284 -6.73 6.74 -12.29
N ASN A 285 -7.61 6.29 -11.39
CA ASN A 285 -7.64 4.90 -10.90
C ASN A 285 -7.59 3.87 -12.05
N ASP A 286 -8.51 4.03 -13.01
CA ASP A 286 -8.66 3.09 -14.11
C ASP A 286 -7.41 3.00 -14.98
N LYS A 287 -6.72 4.13 -15.17
CA LYS A 287 -5.46 4.15 -15.91
C LYS A 287 -4.40 3.35 -15.17
N VAL A 288 -4.22 3.59 -13.86
CA VAL A 288 -3.24 2.86 -13.04
C VAL A 288 -3.56 1.37 -13.04
N ILE A 289 -4.82 0.97 -12.84
CA ILE A 289 -5.24 -0.43 -12.87
C ILE A 289 -4.92 -1.07 -14.23
N LYS A 290 -5.32 -0.43 -15.33
CA LYS A 290 -5.14 -0.96 -16.70
C LYS A 290 -3.66 -1.09 -17.06
N ASP A 291 -2.83 -0.10 -16.72
CA ASP A 291 -1.40 -0.11 -17.00
C ASP A 291 -0.68 -1.16 -16.14
N ARG A 292 -1.03 -1.27 -14.85
CA ARG A 292 -0.48 -2.27 -13.93
C ARG A 292 -0.79 -3.71 -14.35
N VAL A 293 -2.05 -4.00 -14.72
CA VAL A 293 -2.40 -5.34 -15.21
C VAL A 293 -1.65 -5.66 -16.50
N ARG A 294 -1.50 -4.69 -17.40
CA ARG A 294 -0.74 -4.89 -18.64
C ARG A 294 0.70 -5.28 -18.33
N ALA A 295 1.38 -4.52 -17.46
CA ALA A 295 2.74 -4.80 -17.03
C ALA A 295 2.87 -6.19 -16.38
N MET A 296 1.91 -6.60 -15.55
CA MET A 296 1.88 -7.94 -14.95
C MET A 296 1.77 -9.05 -16.00
N ARG A 297 0.89 -8.90 -17.00
CA ARG A 297 0.72 -9.88 -18.08
C ARG A 297 1.98 -10.02 -18.92
N GLU A 298 2.63 -8.90 -19.25
CA GLU A 298 3.89 -8.89 -20.00
C GLU A 298 5.01 -9.59 -19.23
N LYS A 299 5.11 -9.35 -17.91
CA LYS A 299 6.07 -10.03 -17.02
C LYS A 299 5.83 -11.54 -16.96
N GLU A 300 4.58 -11.97 -16.79
CA GLU A 300 4.22 -13.39 -16.77
C GLU A 300 4.48 -14.11 -18.10
N GLU A 301 4.31 -13.42 -19.23
CA GLU A 301 4.60 -13.96 -20.57
C GLU A 301 6.12 -14.07 -20.82
N ALA A 302 6.88 -13.06 -20.38
CA ALA A 302 8.35 -13.09 -20.44
C ALA A 302 8.93 -14.24 -19.59
N GLU A 303 8.43 -14.43 -18.37
CA GLU A 303 8.84 -15.54 -17.48
C GLU A 303 8.50 -16.91 -18.09
N ARG A 304 7.29 -17.08 -18.65
CA ARG A 304 6.89 -18.31 -19.36
C ARG A 304 7.81 -18.62 -20.55
N THR A 305 8.20 -17.60 -21.30
CA THR A 305 9.09 -17.73 -22.46
C THR A 305 10.51 -18.10 -22.03
N HIS A 306 11.01 -17.50 -20.94
CA HIS A 306 12.31 -17.81 -20.36
C HIS A 306 12.39 -19.26 -19.82
N ASP A 307 11.36 -19.70 -19.09
CA ASP A 307 11.24 -21.06 -18.59
C ASP A 307 11.10 -22.11 -19.72
N GLY A 308 10.35 -21.77 -20.76
CA GLY A 308 10.23 -22.58 -21.98
C GLY A 308 11.57 -22.76 -22.70
N ALA A 309 12.36 -21.69 -22.80
CA ALA A 309 13.70 -21.72 -23.38
C ALA A 309 14.67 -22.57 -22.53
N MET A 310 14.66 -22.43 -21.20
CA MET A 310 15.50 -23.21 -20.28
C MET A 310 15.17 -24.72 -20.30
N ARG A 311 13.89 -25.08 -20.42
CA ARG A 311 13.47 -26.49 -20.59
C ARG A 311 13.84 -27.06 -21.96
N GLY A 312 13.87 -26.23 -23.00
CA GLY A 312 14.35 -26.61 -24.34
C GLY A 312 15.85 -26.92 -24.38
N VAL A 313 16.66 -26.21 -23.60
CA VAL A 313 18.13 -26.40 -23.54
C VAL A 313 18.50 -27.66 -22.75
N SER A 314 17.72 -28.09 -21.76
CA SER A 314 17.97 -29.33 -21.00
C SER A 314 17.66 -30.64 -21.77
N ARG A 315 17.01 -30.59 -22.94
CA ARG A 315 16.74 -31.80 -23.75
C ARG A 315 17.82 -32.15 -24.78
N VAL A 316 18.87 -31.35 -24.93
CA VAL A 316 19.96 -31.59 -25.89
C VAL A 316 21.26 -31.91 -25.17
N ARG A 317 21.29 -32.96 -24.34
CA ARG A 317 22.55 -33.60 -23.86
C ARG A 317 22.35 -34.95 -23.15
N SER A 318 21.55 -35.86 -23.68
CA SER A 318 21.72 -37.30 -23.41
C SER A 318 22.49 -37.94 -24.57
N ARG A 319 23.83 -37.95 -24.46
CA ARG A 319 24.65 -38.86 -25.28
C ARG A 319 24.32 -40.31 -24.86
N PRO A 320 24.26 -41.28 -25.79
CA PRO A 320 24.07 -42.67 -25.43
C PRO A 320 25.29 -43.16 -24.63
N ARG A 321 25.05 -43.75 -23.46
CA ARG A 321 26.04 -44.52 -22.71
C ARG A 321 26.39 -45.75 -23.55
N THR A 322 27.61 -45.80 -24.06
CA THR A 322 28.19 -47.02 -24.62
C THR A 322 28.29 -48.08 -23.53
N GLU A 323 27.77 -49.27 -23.85
CA GLU A 323 27.81 -50.48 -23.03
C GLU A 323 29.26 -50.85 -22.70
N TRP A 324 29.57 -50.93 -21.41
CA TRP A 324 30.75 -51.64 -20.92
C TRP A 324 30.29 -53.02 -20.46
N SER A 325 30.59 -54.02 -21.28
CA SER A 325 30.47 -55.44 -20.97
C SER A 325 31.44 -55.82 -19.84
N LEU A 326 30.91 -56.34 -18.73
CA LEU A 326 31.67 -56.98 -17.65
C LEU A 326 32.04 -58.42 -18.05
N PRO A 327 33.24 -58.92 -17.72
CA PRO A 327 33.58 -60.33 -17.91
C PRO A 327 32.88 -61.20 -16.85
N GLY A 328 32.40 -62.38 -17.29
CA GLY A 328 31.66 -63.34 -16.48
C GLY A 328 32.46 -64.02 -15.36
N PRO A 329 31.80 -64.83 -14.53
CA PRO A 329 32.39 -65.36 -13.30
C PRO A 329 33.35 -66.52 -13.58
N ILE A 330 34.49 -66.49 -12.89
CA ILE A 330 35.40 -67.63 -12.79
C ILE A 330 34.80 -68.62 -11.79
N ILE A 331 34.42 -69.80 -12.29
CA ILE A 331 34.13 -70.99 -11.50
C ILE A 331 35.45 -71.77 -11.37
N SER A 332 35.83 -72.17 -10.15
CA SER A 332 36.72 -73.31 -9.94
C SER A 332 36.36 -74.02 -8.64
N MET A 333 36.32 -75.35 -8.75
CA MET A 333 36.14 -76.36 -7.71
C MET A 333 37.24 -76.35 -6.65
#